data_AF-A7HAX6-F1
#
_entry.id   AF-A7HAX6-F1
#
_cell.length_a   1.000
_cell.length_b   1.000
_cell.length_c   1.000
_cell.angle_alpha   90.00
_cell.angle_beta   90.00
_cell.angle_gamma   90.00
#
_symmetry.space_group_name_H-M   'P 1'
#
loop_
_entity.id
_entity.type
_entity.pdbx_description
1 polymer ?
#
loop_
_entity_poly.entity_id
_entity_poly.type
_entity_poly.pdbx_seq_one_letter_code
_entity_poly.pdbx_strand_id
1 'polypeptide(L)'
;MRRLFGGELGAGPVHDALRDRAAVEQSLPSATRAIVVDGVRGWLYPVITEAGDRLQLFLWFDGAAYQVAVANPDVSRHDPHACHLFPHARICLSSDEGGGMPTLEGAYAKSVLWANGFSVYQRTGTFPF
;
A
#
# COMPACT_ATOMS: atom_id res chain seq x y z
N MET A 1 -3.59 -17.02 9.74
CA MET A 1 -3.62 -15.57 9.44
C MET A 1 -2.30 -14.99 9.95
N ARG A 2 -1.38 -14.63 9.06
CA ARG A 2 -0.05 -14.09 9.43
C ARG A 2 -0.23 -12.62 9.82
N ARG A 3 0.44 -12.15 10.89
CA ARG A 3 0.47 -10.74 11.29
C ARG A 3 1.04 -9.92 10.13
N LEU A 4 0.29 -8.95 9.63
CA LEU A 4 0.77 -8.06 8.57
C LEU A 4 1.73 -7.01 9.12
N PHE A 5 1.64 -6.70 10.42
CA PHE A 5 2.42 -5.66 11.07
C PHE A 5 3.15 -6.21 12.31
N GLY A 6 4.48 -6.14 12.31
CA GLY A 6 5.31 -6.52 13.45
C GLY A 6 5.87 -5.27 14.13
N GLY A 7 5.40 -4.97 15.34
CA GLY A 7 5.96 -3.92 16.20
C GLY A 7 5.31 -2.56 16.03
N GLU A 8 4.65 -2.10 17.11
CA GLU A 8 4.18 -0.74 17.39
C GLU A 8 3.71 0.10 16.20
N LEU A 9 2.56 -0.29 15.63
CA LEU A 9 1.67 0.67 14.99
C LEU A 9 1.20 1.61 16.10
N GLY A 10 1.83 2.78 16.21
CA GLY A 10 1.47 3.80 17.19
C GLY A 10 -0.05 3.98 17.20
N ALA A 11 -0.66 3.79 18.37
CA ALA A 11 -2.07 4.03 18.59
C ALA A 11 -2.35 5.54 18.54
N GLY A 12 -2.27 6.10 17.34
CA GLY A 12 -2.73 7.45 17.01
C GLY A 12 -4.25 7.47 16.85
N PRO A 13 -4.89 8.64 17.00
CA PRO A 13 -6.34 8.78 17.06
C PRO A 13 -6.96 8.15 15.81
N VAL A 14 -8.02 7.38 16.06
CA VAL A 14 -8.81 6.66 15.07
C VAL A 14 -9.07 7.55 13.86
N HIS A 15 -8.32 7.37 12.76
CA HIS A 15 -8.64 8.05 11.51
C HIS A 15 -9.99 7.51 11.06
N ASP A 16 -10.98 8.38 11.02
CA ASP A 16 -12.34 8.00 10.71
C ASP A 16 -12.39 7.63 9.22
N ALA A 17 -12.49 6.33 8.93
CA ALA A 17 -12.67 5.81 7.58
C ALA A 17 -13.90 6.45 6.87
N LEU A 18 -14.83 7.09 7.62
CA LEU A 18 -15.91 7.88 7.04
C LEU A 18 -15.43 9.13 6.30
N ARG A 19 -14.30 9.73 6.71
CA ARG A 19 -13.74 10.94 6.07
C ARG A 19 -13.31 10.66 4.63
N ASP A 20 -12.77 9.49 4.39
CA ASP A 20 -12.14 9.13 3.12
C ASP A 20 -13.10 8.41 2.17
N ARG A 21 -14.29 8.03 2.64
CA ARG A 21 -15.20 7.15 1.91
C ARG A 21 -15.58 7.73 0.54
N ALA A 22 -15.89 9.02 0.46
CA ALA A 22 -16.23 9.66 -0.82
C ALA A 22 -15.07 9.61 -1.83
N ALA A 23 -13.84 9.89 -1.38
CA ALA A 23 -12.64 9.81 -2.22
C ALA A 23 -12.38 8.38 -2.69
N VAL A 24 -12.57 7.39 -1.81
CA VAL A 24 -12.45 5.97 -2.18
C VAL A 24 -13.48 5.56 -3.22
N GLU A 25 -14.75 5.90 -3.01
CA GLU A 25 -15.83 5.58 -3.94
C GLU A 25 -15.63 6.22 -5.32
N GLN A 26 -14.97 7.38 -5.36
CA GLN A 26 -14.69 8.11 -6.61
C GLN A 26 -13.41 7.64 -7.31
N SER A 27 -12.35 7.30 -6.58
CA SER A 27 -11.01 7.15 -7.13
C SER A 27 -10.46 5.73 -7.11
N LEU A 28 -10.92 4.87 -6.20
CA LEU A 28 -10.40 3.51 -6.06
C LEU A 28 -11.28 2.49 -6.81
N PRO A 29 -10.77 1.28 -7.08
CA PRO A 29 -11.56 0.24 -7.73
C PRO A 29 -12.85 -0.07 -6.97
N SER A 30 -13.93 -0.40 -7.67
CA SER A 30 -15.23 -0.72 -7.05
C SER A 30 -15.19 -1.91 -6.09
N ALA A 31 -14.19 -2.79 -6.23
CA ALA A 31 -13.96 -3.93 -5.33
C ALA A 31 -13.22 -3.54 -4.02
N THR A 32 -12.99 -2.25 -3.78
CA THR A 32 -12.35 -1.75 -2.56
C THR A 32 -13.26 -1.94 -1.35
N ARG A 33 -12.69 -2.38 -0.23
CA ARG A 33 -13.41 -2.62 1.02
C ARG A 33 -12.72 -1.99 2.22
N ALA A 34 -13.49 -1.37 3.10
CA ALA A 34 -13.00 -0.95 4.41
C ALA A 34 -12.74 -2.19 5.27
N ILE A 35 -11.56 -2.26 5.90
CA ILE A 35 -11.20 -3.34 6.82
C ILE A 35 -10.45 -2.79 8.03
N VAL A 36 -10.31 -3.64 9.06
CA VAL A 36 -9.44 -3.40 10.20
C VAL A 36 -8.44 -4.55 10.30
N VAL A 37 -7.16 -4.22 10.34
CA VAL A 37 -6.06 -5.20 10.48
C VAL A 37 -5.20 -4.79 11.66
N ASP A 38 -5.05 -5.67 12.65
CA ASP A 38 -4.22 -5.42 13.85
C ASP A 38 -4.52 -4.07 14.53
N GLY A 39 -5.79 -3.65 14.52
CA GLY A 39 -6.26 -2.38 15.09
C GLY A 39 -6.20 -1.17 14.16
N VAL A 40 -5.56 -1.27 12.99
CA VAL A 40 -5.47 -0.20 11.99
C VAL A 40 -6.63 -0.29 11.01
N ARG A 41 -7.38 0.81 10.90
CA ARG A 41 -8.44 0.98 9.90
C ARG A 41 -7.85 1.43 8.58
N GLY A 42 -8.35 0.86 7.49
CA GLY A 42 -7.93 1.25 6.15
C GLY A 42 -8.77 0.58 5.07
N TRP A 43 -8.25 0.61 3.86
CA TRP A 43 -8.91 0.18 2.64
C TRP A 43 -8.10 -0.91 1.96
N LEU A 44 -8.75 -2.03 1.66
CA LEU A 44 -8.14 -3.10 0.88
C LEU A 44 -8.70 -3.07 -0.54
N TYR A 45 -7.83 -3.05 -1.54
CA TYR A 45 -8.22 -2.96 -2.93
C TYR A 45 -7.34 -3.84 -3.82
N PRO A 46 -7.91 -4.37 -4.92
CA PRO A 46 -7.15 -5.11 -5.90
C PRO A 46 -6.42 -4.17 -6.87
N VAL A 47 -5.23 -4.59 -7.32
CA VAL A 47 -4.55 -4.04 -8.48
C VAL A 47 -4.23 -5.19 -9.43
N ILE A 48 -4.50 -4.96 -10.72
CA ILE A 48 -4.06 -5.84 -11.81
C ILE A 48 -3.04 -5.06 -12.62
N THR A 49 -1.82 -5.57 -12.74
CA THR A 49 -0.76 -4.93 -13.52
C THR A 49 -0.97 -5.14 -15.01
N GLU A 50 -0.30 -4.36 -15.85
CA GLU A 50 -0.35 -4.53 -17.31
C GLU A 50 0.14 -5.92 -17.76
N ALA A 51 1.05 -6.53 -17.01
CA ALA A 51 1.52 -7.90 -17.25
C ALA A 51 0.57 -8.98 -16.69
N GLY A 52 -0.57 -8.59 -16.09
CA GLY A 52 -1.60 -9.49 -15.58
C GLY A 52 -1.37 -10.02 -14.16
N ASP A 53 -0.37 -9.52 -13.42
CA ASP A 53 -0.17 -9.90 -12.03
C ASP A 53 -1.27 -9.30 -11.14
N ARG A 54 -1.71 -10.05 -10.14
CA ARG A 54 -2.79 -9.65 -9.24
C ARG A 54 -2.26 -9.42 -7.84
N LEU A 55 -2.44 -8.21 -7.33
CA LEU A 55 -2.07 -7.82 -5.98
C LEU A 55 -3.31 -7.39 -5.20
N GLN A 56 -3.31 -7.65 -3.90
CA GLN A 56 -4.15 -6.94 -2.94
C GLN A 56 -3.28 -6.00 -2.14
N LEU A 57 -3.66 -4.72 -2.14
CA LEU A 57 -2.96 -3.66 -1.42
C LEU A 57 -3.85 -3.14 -0.29
N PHE A 58 -3.23 -2.75 0.81
CA PHE A 58 -3.86 -2.14 1.97
C PHE A 58 -3.36 -0.70 2.12
N LEU A 59 -4.28 0.27 2.09
CA LEU A 59 -4.01 1.69 2.26
C LEU A 59 -4.59 2.18 3.59
N TRP A 60 -3.81 2.92 4.36
CA TRP A 60 -4.26 3.53 5.61
C TRP A 60 -3.62 4.90 5.80
N PHE A 61 -4.17 5.70 6.70
CA PHE A 61 -3.55 6.93 7.17
C PHE A 61 -2.91 6.69 8.54
N ASP A 62 -1.63 7.00 8.69
CA ASP A 62 -0.86 6.72 9.92
C ASP A 62 -0.89 7.86 10.95
N GLY A 63 -1.63 8.93 10.66
CA GLY A 63 -1.65 10.15 11.47
C GLY A 63 -0.89 11.31 10.84
N ALA A 64 0.02 11.03 9.90
CA ALA A 64 0.81 12.02 9.17
C ALA A 64 0.62 11.93 7.65
N ALA A 65 0.63 10.71 7.10
CA ALA A 65 0.54 10.47 5.67
C ALA A 65 -0.25 9.18 5.36
N TYR A 66 -0.69 9.08 4.10
CA TYR A 66 -1.24 7.84 3.54
C TYR A 66 -0.12 6.88 3.19
N GLN A 67 -0.26 5.67 3.70
CA GLN A 67 0.67 4.56 3.57
C GLN A 67 0.01 3.44 2.78
N VAL A 68 0.80 2.63 2.09
CA VAL A 68 0.32 1.45 1.36
C VAL A 68 1.23 0.26 1.62
N ALA A 69 0.66 -0.92 1.83
CA ALA A 69 1.39 -2.17 1.94
C ALA A 69 0.78 -3.26 1.04
N VAL A 70 1.62 -4.19 0.59
CA VAL A 70 1.15 -5.37 -0.16
C VAL A 70 0.62 -6.39 0.83
N ALA A 71 -0.68 -6.65 0.77
CA ALA A 71 -1.34 -7.65 1.59
C ALA A 71 -1.24 -9.06 0.97
N ASN A 72 -1.21 -9.15 -0.36
CA ASN A 72 -1.00 -10.40 -1.09
C ASN A 72 -0.49 -10.12 -2.52
N PRO A 73 0.49 -10.89 -3.05
CA PRO A 73 1.23 -11.98 -2.39
C PRO A 73 2.21 -11.47 -1.32
N ASP A 74 2.84 -12.39 -0.58
CA ASP A 74 3.92 -12.03 0.36
C ASP A 74 5.17 -11.61 -0.41
N VAL A 75 5.47 -10.31 -0.40
CA VAL A 75 6.65 -9.70 -1.06
C VAL A 75 7.78 -9.37 -0.08
N SER A 76 7.65 -9.74 1.21
CA SER A 76 8.61 -9.39 2.26
C SER A 76 9.99 -10.00 2.10
N ARG A 77 10.16 -10.94 1.16
CA ARG A 77 11.41 -11.65 0.89
C ARG A 77 12.33 -10.95 -0.12
N HIS A 78 11.86 -9.90 -0.77
CA HIS A 78 12.67 -9.14 -1.73
C HIS A 78 13.58 -8.14 -1.01
N ASP A 79 14.69 -7.78 -1.67
CA ASP A 79 15.55 -6.69 -1.19
C ASP A 79 14.74 -5.39 -1.17
N PRO A 80 14.55 -4.76 0.01
CA PRO A 80 13.72 -3.57 0.15
C PRO A 80 14.18 -2.41 -0.74
N HIS A 81 15.49 -2.23 -0.92
CA HIS A 81 16.03 -1.16 -1.75
C HIS A 81 15.93 -1.46 -3.25
N ALA A 82 15.99 -2.73 -3.65
CA ALA A 82 15.91 -3.11 -5.05
C ALA A 82 14.50 -2.93 -5.66
N CYS A 83 13.47 -2.81 -4.82
CA CYS A 83 12.08 -2.73 -5.28
C CYS A 83 11.21 -1.75 -4.48
N HIS A 84 11.81 -0.73 -3.86
CA HIS A 84 11.11 0.34 -3.15
C HIS A 84 10.13 -0.16 -2.08
N LEU A 85 10.57 -1.12 -1.28
CA LEU A 85 9.85 -1.60 -0.11
C LEU A 85 10.54 -1.13 1.17
N PHE A 86 9.74 -1.02 2.22
CA PHE A 86 10.14 -1.01 3.61
C PHE A 86 9.86 -2.40 4.21
N PRO A 87 10.31 -2.66 5.45
CA PRO A 87 9.86 -3.84 6.19
C PRO A 87 8.33 -4.01 6.18
N HIS A 88 7.88 -5.25 6.31
CA HIS A 88 6.45 -5.61 6.30
C HIS A 88 5.70 -5.27 5.00
N ALA A 89 6.41 -5.29 3.87
CA ALA A 89 5.84 -5.07 2.55
C ALA A 89 5.16 -3.69 2.38
N ARG A 90 5.54 -2.70 3.21
CA ARG A 90 5.11 -1.31 3.03
C ARG A 90 5.85 -0.71 1.85
N ILE A 91 5.13 -0.03 0.97
CA ILE A 91 5.68 0.59 -0.24
C ILE A 91 6.30 1.94 0.12
N CYS A 92 7.47 2.24 -0.43
CA CYS A 92 8.06 3.57 -0.39
C CYS A 92 7.46 4.42 -1.52
N LEU A 93 6.50 5.29 -1.17
CA LEU A 93 5.71 6.07 -2.15
C LEU A 93 6.35 7.42 -2.49
N SER A 94 7.26 7.91 -1.65
CA SER A 94 7.97 9.18 -1.79
C SER A 94 9.39 9.08 -1.24
N SER A 95 10.25 10.02 -1.63
CA SER A 95 11.62 10.16 -1.11
C SER A 95 11.69 10.81 0.28
N ASP A 96 10.56 11.30 0.78
CA ASP A 96 10.48 11.99 2.06
C ASP A 96 10.58 11.00 3.23
N GLU A 97 10.98 11.51 4.39
CA GLU A 97 11.07 10.70 5.61
C GLU A 97 9.70 10.05 5.92
N GLY A 98 9.67 8.73 6.08
CA GLY A 98 8.45 7.97 6.29
C GLY A 98 7.73 7.52 5.01
N GLY A 99 8.11 8.01 3.82
CA GLY A 99 7.77 7.44 2.50
C GLY A 99 6.28 7.27 2.16
N GLY A 100 5.41 8.11 2.73
CA GLY A 100 3.97 8.14 2.44
C GLY A 100 3.56 9.24 1.45
N MET A 101 2.25 9.42 1.25
CA MET A 101 1.67 10.49 0.43
C MET A 101 0.71 11.38 1.24
N PRO A 102 0.59 12.68 0.94
CA PRO A 102 -0.31 13.58 1.67
C PRO A 102 -1.80 13.36 1.33
N THR A 103 -2.09 12.70 0.21
CA THR A 103 -3.47 12.43 -0.25
C THR A 103 -3.69 10.95 -0.52
N LEU A 104 -4.94 10.51 -0.36
CA LEU A 104 -5.35 9.14 -0.59
C LEU A 104 -5.19 8.76 -2.07
N GLU A 105 -5.59 9.67 -2.97
CA GLU A 105 -5.48 9.51 -4.42
C GLU A 105 -4.01 9.45 -4.85
N GLY A 106 -3.15 10.23 -4.21
CA GLY A 106 -1.70 10.21 -4.43
C GLY A 106 -1.10 8.86 -4.02
N ALA A 107 -1.47 8.34 -2.85
CA ALA A 107 -1.04 7.02 -2.38
C ALA A 107 -1.52 5.91 -3.32
N TYR A 108 -2.79 5.95 -3.73
CA TYR A 108 -3.34 5.00 -4.69
C TYR A 108 -2.58 5.04 -6.02
N ALA A 109 -2.45 6.21 -6.65
CA ALA A 109 -1.77 6.36 -7.93
C ALA A 109 -0.32 5.85 -7.88
N LYS A 110 0.44 6.23 -6.85
CA LYS A 110 1.83 5.77 -6.66
C LYS A 110 1.92 4.26 -6.42
N SER A 111 0.97 3.68 -5.69
CA SER A 111 0.94 2.23 -5.46
C SER A 111 0.63 1.43 -6.74
N VAL A 112 -0.21 1.95 -7.63
CA VAL A 112 -0.49 1.33 -8.94
C VAL A 112 0.74 1.40 -9.84
N LEU A 113 1.46 2.53 -9.85
CA LEU A 113 2.74 2.63 -10.55
C LEU A 113 3.74 1.62 -9.98
N TRP A 114 3.89 1.59 -8.65
CA TRP A 114 4.76 0.63 -7.97
C TRP A 114 4.42 -0.82 -8.35
N ALA A 115 3.13 -1.20 -8.38
CA ALA A 115 2.71 -2.56 -8.72
C ALA A 115 3.17 -2.97 -10.13
N ASN A 116 3.08 -2.06 -11.10
CA ASN A 116 3.61 -2.29 -12.45
C ASN A 116 5.13 -2.39 -12.46
N GLY A 117 5.83 -1.51 -11.74
CA GLY A 117 7.30 -1.58 -11.60
C GLY A 117 7.75 -2.90 -10.95
N PHE A 118 7.05 -3.35 -9.91
CA PHE A 118 7.33 -4.60 -9.22
C PHE A 118 7.06 -5.81 -10.12
N SER A 119 6.03 -5.77 -10.95
CA SER A 119 5.74 -6.78 -11.96
C SER A 119 6.88 -6.92 -12.98
N VAL A 120 7.46 -5.80 -13.43
CA VAL A 120 8.66 -5.79 -14.29
C VAL A 120 9.85 -6.37 -13.53
N TYR A 121 10.10 -5.91 -12.31
CA TYR A 121 11.20 -6.38 -11.46
C TYR A 121 11.17 -7.90 -11.26
N GLN A 122 10.01 -8.49 -10.98
CA GLN A 122 9.89 -9.95 -10.82
C GLN A 122 10.30 -10.74 -12.07
N ARG A 123 10.26 -10.12 -13.26
CA ARG A 123 10.59 -10.75 -14.53
C ARG A 123 12.03 -10.50 -14.96
N THR A 124 12.58 -9.34 -14.62
CA THR A 124 13.86 -8.86 -15.15
C THR A 124 14.96 -8.74 -14.10
N GLY A 125 14.60 -8.72 -12.81
CA GLY A 125 15.50 -8.37 -11.72
C GLY A 125 15.79 -6.87 -11.59
N THR A 126 15.18 -6.02 -12.41
CA THR A 126 15.42 -4.57 -12.45
C THR A 126 14.11 -3.80 -12.29
N PHE A 127 14.04 -2.95 -11.27
CA PHE A 127 12.91 -2.06 -11.06
C PHE A 127 13.08 -0.80 -11.93
N PRO A 128 12.05 -0.38 -12.69
CA PRO A 128 12.23 0.59 -13.78
C PRO A 128 12.32 2.07 -13.38
N PHE A 129 12.17 2.43 -12.10
CA PHE A 129 12.23 3.81 -11.61
C PHE A 129 12.46 3.89 -10.10
#